data_AF-A0A133XST7-F1
#
_entry.id   AF-A0A133XST7-F1
#
_cell.length_a   1.000
_cell.length_b   1.000
_cell.length_c   1.000
_cell.angle_alpha   90.00
_cell.angle_beta   90.00
_cell.angle_gamma   90.00
#
_symmetry.space_group_name_H-M   'P 1'
#
loop_
_entity.id
_entity.type
_entity.pdbx_description
1 polymer ?
#
loop_
_entity_poly.entity_id
_entity_poly.type
_entity_poly.pdbx_seq_one_letter_code
_entity_poly.pdbx_strand_id
1 'polypeptide(L)'
;MMTNRNRLVRKAFLGLIVLGTGLQMLPTLSAQNPKSKTTNDKEKAVRTLEVHPLRTEIATQTSEKGKQNKVMQPQLLFKDVEAHAMGDTLRLHFIVEPRSGALRRNEALHIVPVYSTGDRQYPFRSVVFQDPLRHRFYLREMELLSREEYKKRSESEEVAVLARSSEVKPAPIRYEGVMLLPSGLLTEGQENRLELYQFLEDCCDYRQMGTYSVSIIYPPKPEPKPIVLPPTAPRLQPEDMLFYRPEAESVKLRAERATVRIHFRVGKYDILPAFGQNYLELTKVTRMLSPLMEEAPGDIEVQKLTITGYASPEGSSESNLILSQHRADSFKSYLITLYGGLSGLAHFSAIGVGEDWPGLLKLVKETPSVPMKEEVLGLLDNYSTEADRETRLMQLGGGSVYKYLLDNLYPSLRRMDMEVSYKVRHFTSDEVEAVYDRRPQDLSQEEIYEVAQRRNKAGIAHPEYGREYDMAVRYYPNDKIANLNASSAALLRGDLPQAWHYLSRVAETLEASTNMGLYYWLSSNYSAAARYFEKALKDPRQAAKAQEYLKRLKASGVGHAEGAKKEPMKATSKGTKRAKR
;
A
#
# COMPACT_ATOMS: atom_id res chain seq x y z
N MET A 1 4.82 47.11 32.02
CA MET A 1 5.15 48.55 32.01
C MET A 1 5.91 48.88 30.73
N MET A 2 5.74 50.11 30.24
CA MET A 2 6.53 50.84 29.21
C MET A 2 8.06 50.71 29.39
N THR A 3 8.97 50.95 28.43
CA THR A 3 8.98 51.55 27.06
C THR A 3 10.32 51.14 26.38
N ASN A 4 10.41 50.68 25.13
CA ASN A 4 10.39 51.40 23.84
C ASN A 4 11.65 52.26 23.52
N ARG A 5 12.40 51.92 22.44
CA ARG A 5 13.31 52.86 21.74
C ARG A 5 13.54 52.54 20.24
N ASN A 6 12.59 52.98 19.43
CA ASN A 6 12.65 53.48 18.04
C ASN A 6 13.66 52.99 16.96
N ARG A 7 13.01 52.56 15.87
CA ARG A 7 13.38 52.57 14.43
C ARG A 7 14.10 53.84 13.92
N LEU A 8 14.76 53.70 12.76
CA LEU A 8 15.06 54.79 11.83
C LEU A 8 14.30 54.65 10.48
N VAL A 9 13.39 55.60 10.24
CA VAL A 9 12.98 56.26 8.97
C VAL A 9 12.47 55.45 7.73
N ARG A 10 11.30 55.92 7.22
CA ARG A 10 10.63 55.62 5.93
C ARG A 10 10.82 56.76 4.91
N LYS A 11 10.59 56.49 3.61
CA LYS A 11 9.83 57.26 2.57
C LYS A 11 10.25 56.77 1.16
N ALA A 12 9.48 56.76 0.06
CA ALA A 12 8.05 57.00 -0.27
C ALA A 12 7.78 56.42 -1.71
N PHE A 13 6.60 56.37 -2.35
CA PHE A 13 5.24 56.86 -2.02
C PHE A 13 4.08 55.98 -2.58
N LEU A 14 3.19 56.53 -3.44
CA LEU A 14 1.91 56.03 -3.96
C LEU A 14 1.85 56.06 -5.52
N GLY A 15 0.86 55.39 -6.15
CA GLY A 15 0.37 55.83 -7.48
C GLY A 15 -0.66 55.00 -8.28
N LEU A 16 -1.92 54.88 -7.82
CA LEU A 16 -3.17 54.77 -8.61
C LEU A 16 -3.44 53.66 -9.69
N ILE A 17 -4.34 52.72 -9.33
CA ILE A 17 -5.69 52.41 -9.89
C ILE A 17 -6.23 53.46 -10.93
N VAL A 18 -6.99 53.22 -12.03
CA VAL A 18 -8.19 52.36 -12.25
C VAL A 18 -8.54 52.13 -13.76
N LEU A 19 -9.42 51.13 -14.00
CA LEU A 19 -10.45 51.03 -15.06
C LEU A 19 -10.09 50.73 -16.53
N GLY A 20 -10.79 49.72 -17.09
CA GLY A 20 -11.72 50.02 -18.19
C GLY A 20 -11.76 49.06 -19.40
N THR A 21 -12.78 48.20 -19.45
CA THR A 21 -13.54 47.72 -20.65
C THR A 21 -12.78 47.22 -21.89
N GLY A 22 -13.08 45.99 -22.33
CA GLY A 22 -12.59 45.43 -23.60
C GLY A 22 -13.54 45.64 -24.79
N LEU A 23 -13.10 45.20 -25.98
CA LEU A 23 -13.98 44.91 -27.12
C LEU A 23 -13.36 43.82 -28.02
N GLN A 24 -14.22 43.18 -28.82
CA GLN A 24 -13.90 42.04 -29.68
C GLN A 24 -13.24 42.47 -31.01
N MET A 25 -12.47 41.58 -31.64
CA MET A 25 -12.88 40.87 -32.88
C MET A 25 -11.68 40.29 -33.64
N LEU A 26 -11.76 39.00 -33.96
CA LEU A 26 -11.20 38.41 -35.19
C LEU A 26 -12.33 38.39 -36.22
N PRO A 27 -12.03 38.58 -37.52
CA PRO A 27 -12.03 37.41 -38.38
C PRO A 27 -10.90 37.40 -39.42
N THR A 28 -10.42 36.21 -39.76
CA THR A 28 -9.63 35.98 -40.99
C THR A 28 -10.37 35.04 -41.92
N LEU A 29 -10.90 35.61 -43.01
CA LEU A 29 -11.38 34.91 -44.19
C LEU A 29 -10.45 35.27 -45.34
N SER A 30 -9.75 34.29 -45.91
CA SER A 30 -9.53 34.19 -47.37
C SER A 30 -8.75 32.91 -47.68
N ALA A 31 -9.38 32.00 -48.41
CA ALA A 31 -8.67 30.95 -49.11
C ALA A 31 -8.12 31.51 -50.44
N GLN A 32 -6.89 31.14 -50.81
CA GLN A 32 -6.46 31.15 -52.21
C GLN A 32 -5.40 30.09 -52.46
N ASN A 33 -5.83 29.00 -53.09
CA ASN A 33 -4.97 28.02 -53.75
C ASN A 33 -4.74 28.51 -55.19
N PRO A 34 -3.58 28.25 -55.83
CA PRO A 34 -3.71 27.41 -57.02
C PRO A 34 -2.52 26.49 -57.38
N LYS A 35 -2.89 25.24 -57.66
CA LYS A 35 -2.60 24.47 -58.89
C LYS A 35 -1.18 23.90 -59.17
N SER A 36 -1.18 22.56 -59.09
CA SER A 36 -0.83 21.62 -60.20
C SER A 36 0.65 21.26 -60.37
N LYS A 37 1.04 20.00 -60.65
CA LYS A 37 0.53 19.07 -61.69
C LYS A 37 0.97 17.60 -61.41
N THR A 38 0.08 16.63 -61.71
CA THR A 38 0.29 15.31 -62.42
C THR A 38 1.41 14.34 -62.02
N THR A 39 1.31 13.00 -62.03
CA THR A 39 0.23 12.01 -62.32
C THR A 39 0.77 10.59 -61.99
N ASN A 40 -0.11 9.65 -61.61
CA ASN A 40 0.05 8.18 -61.70
C ASN A 40 1.21 7.52 -60.89
N ASP A 41 1.18 6.23 -60.50
CA ASP A 41 0.23 5.14 -60.82
C ASP A 41 -0.01 4.18 -59.62
N LYS A 42 -0.90 3.20 -59.86
CA LYS A 42 -1.60 2.23 -59.00
C LYS A 42 -0.88 1.39 -57.91
N GLU A 43 -1.74 1.00 -56.95
CA GLU A 43 -1.92 -0.32 -56.28
C GLU A 43 -1.09 -0.79 -55.06
N LYS A 44 -1.86 -1.05 -53.98
CA LYS A 44 -1.78 -2.15 -53.00
C LYS A 44 -0.41 -2.53 -52.40
N ALA A 45 -0.27 -2.23 -51.10
CA ALA A 45 0.13 -3.23 -50.12
C ALA A 45 -0.48 -2.93 -48.75
N VAL A 46 -1.00 -3.96 -48.07
CA VAL A 46 -1.41 -3.90 -46.67
C VAL A 46 -0.18 -3.67 -45.78
N ARG A 47 -0.25 -2.73 -44.84
CA ARG A 47 0.72 -2.63 -43.74
C ARG A 47 0.02 -2.81 -42.40
N THR A 48 0.39 -3.89 -41.74
CA THR A 48 0.24 -4.09 -40.29
C THR A 48 0.82 -2.88 -39.55
N LEU A 49 0.03 -2.31 -38.63
CA LEU A 49 0.53 -1.33 -37.67
C LEU A 49 1.25 -2.09 -36.54
N GLU A 50 2.58 -2.10 -36.58
CA GLU A 50 3.38 -2.51 -35.43
C GLU A 50 3.20 -1.51 -34.30
N VAL A 51 2.87 -2.02 -33.11
CA VAL A 51 2.72 -1.20 -31.90
C VAL A 51 4.10 -0.94 -31.31
N HIS A 52 4.60 0.29 -31.44
CA HIS A 52 5.77 0.73 -30.68
C HIS A 52 5.39 0.98 -29.21
N PRO A 53 6.13 0.44 -28.23
CA PRO A 53 5.89 0.72 -26.82
C PRO A 53 6.20 2.19 -26.49
N LEU A 54 5.30 2.82 -25.73
CA LEU A 54 5.42 4.21 -25.30
C LEU A 54 6.65 4.41 -24.41
N ARG A 55 7.46 5.41 -24.77
CA ARG A 55 8.62 5.84 -24.02
C ARG A 55 8.17 6.81 -22.92
N THR A 56 8.12 6.37 -21.67
CA THR A 56 7.67 7.22 -20.56
C THR A 56 8.70 8.32 -20.28
N GLU A 57 8.40 9.55 -20.70
CA GLU A 57 9.22 10.72 -20.33
C GLU A 57 8.85 11.18 -18.92
N ILE A 58 9.88 11.39 -18.09
CA ILE A 58 9.73 11.79 -16.69
C ILE A 58 9.34 13.26 -16.61
N ALA A 59 8.21 13.56 -15.99
CA ALA A 59 7.77 14.93 -15.75
C ALA A 59 8.78 15.69 -14.86
N THR A 60 9.31 16.79 -15.38
CA THR A 60 10.14 17.73 -14.62
C THR A 60 9.31 18.97 -14.28
N GLN A 61 9.04 19.21 -12.99
CA GLN A 61 8.42 20.45 -12.54
C GLN A 61 9.42 21.62 -12.56
N THR A 62 8.95 22.78 -13.01
CA THR A 62 9.75 23.97 -13.33
C THR A 62 10.06 24.84 -12.11
N SER A 63 11.30 25.35 -12.03
CA SER A 63 11.75 26.24 -10.93
C SER A 63 11.35 27.71 -11.12
N GLU A 64 10.79 28.33 -10.08
CA GLU A 64 10.80 29.79 -9.95
C GLU A 64 12.19 30.31 -9.48
N LYS A 65 12.54 31.54 -9.90
CA LYS A 65 13.90 32.07 -9.77
C LYS A 65 14.18 32.73 -8.41
N GLY A 66 14.87 32.00 -7.53
CA GLY A 66 15.59 32.56 -6.38
C GLY A 66 16.88 31.78 -6.16
N LYS A 67 18.03 32.45 -5.95
CA LYS A 67 19.40 31.90 -5.91
C LYS A 67 19.52 30.48 -5.32
N GLN A 68 19.37 29.44 -6.15
CA GLN A 68 19.52 28.05 -5.73
C GLN A 68 20.98 27.61 -5.83
N ASN A 69 21.47 26.94 -4.77
CA ASN A 69 22.61 26.04 -4.90
C ASN A 69 22.29 25.01 -5.99
N LYS A 70 23.15 24.88 -6.98
CA LYS A 70 22.96 23.93 -8.09
C LYS A 70 23.06 22.51 -7.55
N VAL A 71 21.92 21.91 -7.19
CA VAL A 71 21.82 20.51 -6.77
C VAL A 71 22.23 19.67 -7.97
N MET A 72 23.34 18.94 -7.84
CA MET A 72 23.82 18.05 -8.88
C MET A 72 23.06 16.73 -8.70
N GLN A 73 21.95 16.58 -9.40
CA GLN A 73 21.18 15.34 -9.38
C GLN A 73 21.99 14.25 -10.12
N PRO A 74 22.30 13.09 -9.49
CA PRO A 74 22.88 11.97 -10.19
C PRO A 74 21.84 11.38 -11.13
N GLN A 75 21.92 11.70 -12.42
CA GLN A 75 21.01 11.12 -13.42
C GLN A 75 21.42 9.68 -13.74
N LEU A 76 21.09 8.77 -12.84
CA LEU A 76 21.12 7.33 -13.06
C LEU A 76 20.19 6.97 -14.22
N LEU A 77 20.56 5.95 -15.00
CA LEU A 77 19.70 5.32 -15.99
C LEU A 77 19.53 3.84 -15.63
N PHE A 78 18.29 3.44 -15.34
CA PHE A 78 17.91 2.04 -15.18
C PHE A 78 17.51 1.46 -16.55
N LYS A 79 17.90 0.20 -16.81
CA LYS A 79 17.52 -0.59 -17.98
C LYS A 79 17.19 -2.01 -17.56
N ASP A 80 16.46 -2.73 -18.41
CA ASP A 80 16.15 -4.16 -18.28
C ASP A 80 15.63 -4.51 -16.88
N VAL A 81 14.76 -3.65 -16.34
CA VAL A 81 14.23 -3.75 -14.97
C VAL A 81 13.08 -4.73 -14.95
N GLU A 82 13.33 -5.92 -14.44
CA GLU A 82 12.39 -7.05 -14.44
C GLU A 82 12.28 -7.64 -13.04
N ALA A 83 11.06 -7.92 -12.59
CA ALA A 83 10.82 -8.59 -11.32
C ALA A 83 9.78 -9.70 -11.48
N HIS A 84 10.11 -10.91 -11.01
CA HIS A 84 9.29 -12.09 -11.16
C HIS A 84 9.03 -12.76 -9.81
N ALA A 85 7.76 -12.96 -9.50
CA ALA A 85 7.33 -13.80 -8.39
C ALA A 85 7.28 -15.28 -8.83
N MET A 86 7.80 -16.18 -8.01
CA MET A 86 7.80 -17.62 -8.24
C MET A 86 7.54 -18.35 -6.91
N GLY A 87 6.26 -18.59 -6.61
CA GLY A 87 5.85 -19.04 -5.27
C GLY A 87 6.23 -17.97 -4.24
N ASP A 88 6.98 -18.37 -3.22
CA ASP A 88 7.49 -17.48 -2.17
C ASP A 88 8.82 -16.79 -2.53
N THR A 89 9.35 -17.00 -3.74
CA THR A 89 10.60 -16.38 -4.20
C THR A 89 10.33 -15.16 -5.08
N LEU A 90 10.93 -14.02 -4.76
CA LEU A 90 10.98 -12.84 -5.63
C LEU A 90 12.37 -12.73 -6.26
N ARG A 91 12.42 -12.67 -7.59
CA ARG A 91 13.63 -12.37 -8.36
C ARG A 91 13.56 -10.95 -8.90
N LEU A 92 14.66 -10.23 -8.85
CA LEU A 92 14.82 -8.88 -9.37
C LEU A 92 16.09 -8.81 -10.23
N HIS A 93 15.95 -8.35 -11.46
CA HIS A 93 17.04 -7.99 -12.36
C HIS A 93 16.93 -6.50 -12.71
N PHE A 94 18.06 -5.80 -12.74
CA PHE A 94 18.16 -4.51 -13.42
C PHE A 94 19.60 -4.20 -13.81
N ILE A 95 19.76 -3.36 -14.83
CA ILE A 95 21.04 -2.73 -15.16
C ILE A 95 20.99 -1.27 -14.73
N VAL A 96 22.02 -0.80 -14.04
CA VAL A 96 22.16 0.62 -13.70
C VAL A 96 23.43 1.24 -14.28
N GLU A 97 23.23 2.34 -15.00
CA GLU A 97 24.26 3.16 -15.62
C GLU A 97 24.38 4.52 -14.91
N PRO A 98 25.44 4.75 -14.13
CA PRO A 98 25.74 6.06 -13.56
C PRO A 98 26.42 6.96 -14.61
N ARG A 99 25.96 8.20 -14.73
CA ARG A 99 26.62 9.18 -15.61
C ARG A 99 27.95 9.64 -15.04
N SER A 100 28.89 9.98 -15.94
CA SER A 100 30.14 10.64 -15.57
C SER A 100 29.87 11.91 -14.77
N GLY A 101 30.52 12.04 -13.60
CA GLY A 101 30.29 13.15 -12.68
C GLY A 101 29.02 13.05 -11.84
N ALA A 102 28.39 11.88 -11.70
CA ALA A 102 27.22 11.69 -10.83
C ALA A 102 27.49 11.97 -9.34
N LEU A 103 28.72 11.79 -8.87
CA LEU A 103 29.14 12.02 -7.48
C LEU A 103 30.15 13.16 -7.37
N ARG A 104 30.02 13.98 -6.32
CA ARG A 104 31.07 14.90 -5.87
C ARG A 104 32.08 14.18 -4.97
N ARG A 105 33.11 14.92 -4.57
CA ARG A 105 34.11 14.47 -3.59
C ARG A 105 33.43 14.09 -2.27
N ASN A 106 33.78 12.91 -1.75
CA ASN A 106 33.28 12.34 -0.50
C ASN A 106 31.77 11.96 -0.49
N GLU A 107 31.12 11.88 -1.65
CA GLU A 107 29.73 11.41 -1.75
C GLU A 107 29.65 9.89 -2.04
N ALA A 108 28.53 9.28 -1.63
CA ALA A 108 28.08 7.97 -2.09
C ALA A 108 26.63 8.05 -2.58
N LEU A 109 26.28 7.22 -3.56
CA LEU A 109 24.93 7.07 -4.09
C LEU A 109 24.50 5.62 -3.90
N HIS A 110 23.54 5.43 -3.00
CA HIS A 110 22.97 4.14 -2.64
C HIS A 110 21.72 3.90 -3.48
N ILE A 111 21.61 2.72 -4.05
CA ILE A 111 20.40 2.19 -4.69
C ILE A 111 19.97 1.00 -3.84
N VAL A 112 18.81 1.13 -3.21
CA VAL A 112 18.30 0.12 -2.28
C VAL A 112 17.01 -0.45 -2.85
N PRO A 113 17.04 -1.66 -3.43
CA PRO A 113 15.83 -2.35 -3.86
C PRO A 113 15.09 -2.87 -2.64
N VAL A 114 13.82 -2.52 -2.48
CA VAL A 114 13.01 -2.93 -1.33
C VAL A 114 11.69 -3.50 -1.77
N TYR A 115 11.44 -4.75 -1.38
CA TYR A 115 10.11 -5.32 -1.40
C TYR A 115 9.35 -4.89 -0.15
N SER A 116 8.19 -4.27 -0.32
CA SER A 116 7.29 -3.86 0.76
C SER A 116 5.95 -4.57 0.62
N THR A 117 5.41 -5.07 1.74
CA THR A 117 4.04 -5.62 1.81
C THR A 117 3.40 -5.22 3.14
N GLY A 118 2.34 -4.42 3.05
CA GLY A 118 1.79 -3.70 4.22
C GLY A 118 2.86 -2.89 4.96
N ASP A 119 2.99 -3.16 6.26
CA ASP A 119 3.99 -2.55 7.15
C ASP A 119 5.39 -3.18 7.07
N ARG A 120 5.55 -4.34 6.42
CA ARG A 120 6.82 -5.09 6.38
C ARG A 120 7.65 -4.70 5.17
N GLN A 121 8.96 -4.58 5.37
CA GLN A 121 9.94 -4.27 4.34
C GLN A 121 11.03 -5.33 4.34
N TYR A 122 11.43 -5.72 3.14
CA TYR A 122 12.47 -6.69 2.87
C TYR A 122 13.43 -6.05 1.86
N PRO A 123 14.51 -5.40 2.33
CA PRO A 123 15.54 -4.87 1.44
C PRO A 123 16.32 -6.03 0.82
N PHE A 124 16.56 -5.94 -0.48
CA PHE A 124 17.60 -6.74 -1.13
C PHE A 124 18.98 -6.13 -0.82
N ARG A 125 20.04 -6.77 -1.33
CA ARG A 125 21.39 -6.21 -1.36
C ARG A 125 21.38 -4.84 -2.07
N SER A 126 21.92 -3.81 -1.42
CA SER A 126 22.02 -2.46 -1.99
C SER A 126 23.16 -2.36 -2.99
N VAL A 127 23.03 -1.54 -4.04
CA VAL A 127 24.16 -1.17 -4.92
C VAL A 127 24.65 0.22 -4.49
N VAL A 128 25.91 0.34 -4.11
CA VAL A 128 26.48 1.57 -3.56
C VAL A 128 27.62 2.08 -4.44
N PHE A 129 27.35 3.17 -5.17
CA PHE A 129 28.36 3.90 -5.91
C PHE A 129 29.10 4.85 -4.97
N GLN A 130 30.44 4.85 -4.99
CA GLN A 130 31.26 5.68 -4.10
C GLN A 130 32.28 6.50 -4.87
N ASP A 131 32.48 7.76 -4.45
CA ASP A 131 33.64 8.56 -4.82
C ASP A 131 34.94 7.91 -4.29
N PRO A 132 36.09 7.99 -4.99
CA PRO A 132 37.34 7.38 -4.55
C PRO A 132 37.84 7.81 -3.16
N LEU A 133 37.48 9.01 -2.66
CA LEU A 133 37.79 9.37 -1.27
C LEU A 133 36.84 8.70 -0.29
N ARG A 134 35.53 8.67 -0.61
CA ARG A 134 34.51 7.97 0.19
C ARG A 134 34.82 6.48 0.32
N HIS A 135 35.26 5.85 -0.78
CA HIS A 135 35.65 4.45 -0.79
C HIS A 135 36.82 4.13 0.15
N ARG A 136 37.80 5.04 0.28
CA ARG A 136 38.90 4.87 1.24
C ARG A 136 38.45 4.98 2.70
N PHE A 137 37.37 5.71 2.98
CA PHE A 137 36.75 5.70 4.31
C PHE A 137 35.97 4.40 4.54
N TYR A 138 35.19 3.95 3.55
CA TYR A 138 34.47 2.68 3.60
C TYR A 138 35.39 1.48 3.89
N LEU A 139 36.52 1.35 3.19
CA LEU A 139 37.47 0.26 3.44
C LEU A 139 38.01 0.25 4.88
N ARG A 140 38.35 1.42 5.43
CA ARG A 140 38.77 1.56 6.83
C ARG A 140 37.67 1.25 7.83
N GLU A 141 36.42 1.61 7.50
CA GLU A 141 35.27 1.28 8.33
C GLU A 141 35.07 -0.24 8.37
N MET A 142 35.14 -0.91 7.22
CA MET A 142 35.05 -2.37 7.10
C MET A 142 36.17 -3.11 7.85
N GLU A 143 37.41 -2.57 7.85
CA GLU A 143 38.54 -3.12 8.61
C GLU A 143 38.35 -3.06 10.15
N LEU A 144 37.47 -2.18 10.64
CA LEU A 144 37.18 -1.99 12.07
C LEU A 144 35.96 -2.80 12.56
N LEU A 145 35.22 -3.43 11.65
CA LEU A 145 34.04 -4.24 12.00
C LEU A 145 34.43 -5.57 12.64
N SER A 146 33.60 -6.08 13.56
CA SER A 146 33.68 -7.48 13.97
C SER A 146 33.39 -8.42 12.79
N ARG A 147 33.80 -9.69 12.90
CA ARG A 147 33.60 -10.70 11.84
C ARG A 147 32.13 -10.85 11.42
N GLU A 148 31.21 -10.70 12.36
CA GLU A 148 29.77 -10.80 12.11
C GLU A 148 29.22 -9.56 11.42
N GLU A 149 29.61 -8.37 11.86
CA GLU A 149 29.25 -7.09 11.22
C GLU A 149 29.82 -6.96 9.81
N TYR A 150 31.10 -7.33 9.61
CA TYR A 150 31.75 -7.38 8.31
C TYR A 150 30.97 -8.28 7.35
N LYS A 151 30.68 -9.52 7.78
CA LYS A 151 29.91 -10.48 6.98
C LYS A 151 28.55 -9.87 6.61
N LYS A 152 27.78 -9.42 7.61
CA LYS A 152 26.46 -8.82 7.43
C LYS A 152 26.48 -7.66 6.42
N ARG A 153 27.47 -6.77 6.51
CA ARG A 153 27.58 -5.62 5.59
C ARG A 153 27.99 -6.02 4.18
N SER A 154 28.94 -6.96 4.05
CA SER A 154 29.37 -7.49 2.74
C SER A 154 28.26 -8.23 1.98
N GLU A 155 27.36 -8.90 2.70
CA GLU A 155 26.17 -9.57 2.17
C GLU A 155 25.05 -8.56 1.84
N SER A 156 24.96 -7.43 2.55
CA SER A 156 23.92 -6.41 2.33
C SER A 156 24.28 -5.32 1.31
N GLU A 157 25.54 -5.13 0.95
CA GLU A 157 26.01 -4.07 0.06
C GLU A 157 26.88 -4.61 -1.10
N GLU A 158 26.66 -4.11 -2.31
CA GLU A 158 27.51 -4.26 -3.48
C GLU A 158 28.15 -2.90 -3.80
N VAL A 159 29.44 -2.75 -3.52
CA VAL A 159 30.12 -1.45 -3.57
C VAL A 159 30.93 -1.32 -4.86
N ALA A 160 30.72 -0.22 -5.57
CA ALA A 160 31.44 0.13 -6.79
C ALA A 160 32.03 1.54 -6.72
N VAL A 161 33.23 1.73 -7.27
CA VAL A 161 33.94 3.02 -7.25
C VAL A 161 33.73 3.76 -8.57
N LEU A 162 33.24 4.99 -8.51
CA LEU A 162 33.09 5.85 -9.68
C LEU A 162 34.32 6.72 -9.90
N ALA A 163 35.09 6.41 -10.95
CA ALA A 163 36.20 7.25 -11.38
C ALA A 163 35.71 8.66 -11.77
N ARG A 164 36.48 9.69 -11.40
CA ARG A 164 36.14 11.10 -11.72
C ARG A 164 36.51 11.54 -13.13
N SER A 165 37.11 10.68 -13.96
CA SER A 165 37.49 11.06 -15.33
C SER A 165 36.25 11.19 -16.22
N SER A 166 36.14 12.30 -16.94
CA SER A 166 35.14 12.50 -17.99
C SER A 166 35.35 11.60 -19.21
N GLU A 167 36.55 11.06 -19.39
CA GLU A 167 36.93 10.20 -20.52
C GLU A 167 36.57 8.73 -20.27
N VAL A 168 36.49 8.32 -18.98
CA VAL A 168 36.13 6.96 -18.60
C VAL A 168 34.62 6.91 -18.33
N LYS A 169 33.88 6.30 -19.26
CA LYS A 169 32.50 5.90 -18.98
C LYS A 169 32.49 4.82 -17.89
N PRO A 170 31.73 4.97 -16.80
CA PRO A 170 31.55 3.90 -15.83
C PRO A 170 30.98 2.64 -16.50
N ALA A 171 31.45 1.47 -16.07
CA ALA A 171 30.81 0.22 -16.48
C ALA A 171 29.39 0.14 -15.90
N PRO A 172 28.40 -0.36 -16.65
CA PRO A 172 27.08 -0.66 -16.10
C PRO A 172 27.19 -1.75 -15.04
N ILE A 173 26.49 -1.58 -13.92
CA ILE A 173 26.31 -2.66 -12.94
C ILE A 173 25.08 -3.46 -13.37
N ARG A 174 25.26 -4.77 -13.53
CA ARG A 174 24.16 -5.74 -13.69
C ARG A 174 23.85 -6.29 -12.31
N TYR A 175 22.63 -6.04 -11.86
CA TYR A 175 22.13 -6.51 -10.59
C TYR A 175 21.25 -7.73 -10.78
N GLU A 176 21.51 -8.79 -10.01
CA GLU A 176 20.63 -9.96 -9.89
C GLU A 176 20.40 -10.24 -8.39
N GLY A 177 19.15 -10.11 -7.96
CA GLY A 177 18.73 -10.34 -6.58
C GLY A 177 17.69 -11.45 -6.51
N VAL A 178 17.86 -12.38 -5.57
CA VAL A 178 16.89 -13.44 -5.26
C VAL A 178 16.56 -13.37 -3.77
N MET A 179 15.27 -13.33 -3.46
CA MET A 179 14.77 -13.22 -2.08
C MET A 179 13.71 -14.28 -1.83
N LEU A 180 13.89 -15.07 -0.78
CA LEU A 180 12.85 -15.97 -0.26
C LEU A 180 12.06 -15.23 0.82
N LEU A 181 10.76 -15.11 0.62
CA LEU A 181 9.84 -14.44 1.55
C LEU A 181 9.10 -15.48 2.41
N PRO A 182 8.57 -15.08 3.59
CA PRO A 182 7.58 -15.88 4.30
C PRO A 182 6.34 -16.17 3.45
N SER A 183 5.80 -17.39 3.58
CA SER A 183 4.74 -17.87 2.69
C SER A 183 3.49 -17.01 2.66
N GLY A 184 2.95 -16.79 1.45
CA GLY A 184 1.73 -16.02 1.22
C GLY A 184 1.90 -14.49 1.24
N LEU A 185 3.11 -13.97 1.46
CA LEU A 185 3.41 -12.53 1.39
C LEU A 185 3.66 -12.00 -0.03
N LEU A 186 3.77 -12.87 -1.03
CA LEU A 186 4.00 -12.53 -2.44
C LEU A 186 2.76 -12.84 -3.30
N THR A 187 1.56 -12.57 -2.77
CA THR A 187 0.29 -12.90 -3.44
C THR A 187 -0.25 -11.71 -4.25
N GLU A 188 -0.49 -11.91 -5.54
CA GLU A 188 -1.08 -10.89 -6.42
C GLU A 188 -2.45 -10.39 -5.88
N GLY A 189 -2.54 -9.09 -5.63
CA GLY A 189 -3.73 -8.40 -5.10
C GLY A 189 -3.56 -7.83 -3.69
N GLN A 190 -2.51 -8.25 -2.96
CA GLN A 190 -2.01 -7.57 -1.75
C GLN A 190 -1.32 -6.24 -2.12
N GLU A 191 -1.05 -5.38 -1.13
CA GLU A 191 -0.28 -4.14 -1.29
C GLU A 191 1.23 -4.39 -1.41
N ASN A 192 1.59 -5.20 -2.39
CA ASN A 192 2.96 -5.56 -2.70
C ASN A 192 3.57 -4.47 -3.59
N ARG A 193 4.69 -3.89 -3.17
CA ARG A 193 5.44 -2.88 -3.91
C ARG A 193 6.91 -3.29 -3.98
N LEU A 194 7.54 -3.11 -5.14
CA LEU A 194 8.98 -3.24 -5.30
C LEU A 194 9.51 -1.91 -5.82
N GLU A 195 10.46 -1.33 -5.09
CA GLU A 195 10.91 0.04 -5.33
C GLU A 195 12.43 0.10 -5.23
N LEU A 196 13.08 0.76 -6.19
CA LEU A 196 14.51 1.08 -6.16
C LEU A 196 14.67 2.49 -5.60
N TYR A 197 14.96 2.58 -4.31
CA TYR A 197 15.17 3.86 -3.63
C TYR A 197 16.59 4.37 -3.89
N GLN A 198 16.73 5.66 -4.20
CA GLN A 198 18.02 6.31 -4.49
C GLN A 198 18.34 7.29 -3.37
N PHE A 199 19.49 7.15 -2.71
CA PHE A 199 19.94 8.06 -1.65
C PHE A 199 21.34 8.61 -1.94
N LEU A 200 21.51 9.92 -1.79
CA LEU A 200 22.82 10.57 -1.81
C LEU A 200 23.29 10.79 -0.37
N GLU A 201 24.47 10.29 -0.06
CA GLU A 201 25.14 10.43 1.22
C GLU A 201 26.38 11.31 1.08
N ASP A 202 26.58 12.26 1.99
CA ASP A 202 27.81 13.05 2.09
C ASP A 202 28.52 12.87 3.46
N CYS A 203 29.15 13.92 4.01
CA CYS A 203 29.74 13.85 5.36
C CYS A 203 28.72 13.80 6.50
N CYS A 204 27.51 14.29 6.21
CA CYS A 204 26.69 14.99 7.19
C CYS A 204 25.19 14.79 6.93
N ASP A 205 24.80 14.50 5.68
CA ASP A 205 23.44 14.25 5.23
C ASP A 205 23.32 12.90 4.49
N TYR A 206 22.13 12.31 4.53
CA TYR A 206 21.74 11.10 3.81
C TYR A 206 20.32 11.30 3.29
N ARG A 207 20.23 11.69 2.03
CA ARG A 207 19.02 12.27 1.45
C ARG A 207 18.47 11.41 0.33
N GLN A 208 17.17 11.14 0.36
CA GLN A 208 16.49 10.50 -0.75
C GLN A 208 16.48 11.44 -1.96
N MET A 209 16.99 10.94 -3.09
CA MET A 209 17.04 11.64 -4.38
C MET A 209 15.89 11.27 -5.30
N GLY A 210 15.29 10.10 -5.10
CA GLY A 210 14.14 9.61 -5.87
C GLY A 210 13.85 8.14 -5.63
N THR A 211 12.82 7.64 -6.30
CA THR A 211 12.38 6.24 -6.25
C THR A 211 12.03 5.78 -7.66
N TYR A 212 12.36 4.56 -8.01
CA TYR A 212 11.91 3.91 -9.26
C TYR A 212 11.01 2.72 -8.91
N SER A 213 9.73 2.77 -9.29
CA SER A 213 8.77 1.68 -9.03
C SER A 213 8.96 0.55 -10.04
N VAL A 214 8.96 -0.69 -9.57
CA VAL A 214 9.13 -1.91 -10.37
C VAL A 214 7.85 -2.73 -10.35
N SER A 215 7.29 -3.01 -11.52
CA SER A 215 6.16 -3.91 -11.67
C SER A 215 6.59 -5.36 -11.37
N ILE A 216 5.89 -6.01 -10.45
CA ILE A 216 6.11 -7.44 -10.16
C ILE A 216 5.26 -8.27 -11.11
N ILE A 217 5.90 -9.12 -11.91
CA ILE A 217 5.26 -10.09 -12.77
C ILE A 217 4.93 -11.33 -11.93
N TYR A 218 3.64 -11.54 -11.69
CA TYR A 218 3.13 -12.72 -11.00
C TYR A 218 2.97 -13.90 -11.97
N PRO A 219 3.11 -15.15 -11.49
CA PRO A 219 2.73 -16.29 -12.32
C PRO A 219 1.22 -16.19 -12.59
N PRO A 220 0.74 -16.56 -13.79
CA PRO A 220 -0.70 -16.54 -14.06
C PRO A 220 -1.40 -17.38 -13.00
N LYS A 221 -2.35 -16.78 -12.28
CA LYS A 221 -3.18 -17.51 -11.33
C LYS A 221 -3.76 -18.73 -12.07
N PRO A 222 -3.64 -19.95 -11.53
CA PRO A 222 -4.31 -21.09 -12.14
C PRO A 222 -5.79 -20.75 -12.16
N GLU A 223 -6.34 -20.52 -13.36
CA GLU A 223 -7.74 -20.19 -13.50
C GLU A 223 -8.53 -21.28 -12.78
N PRO A 224 -9.33 -20.94 -11.75
CA PRO A 224 -10.20 -21.94 -11.14
C PRO A 224 -11.05 -22.47 -12.29
N LYS A 225 -10.97 -23.79 -12.56
CA LYS A 225 -11.66 -24.42 -13.69
C LYS A 225 -13.03 -23.75 -13.81
N PRO A 226 -13.31 -23.02 -14.91
CA PRO A 226 -14.46 -22.14 -14.94
C PRO A 226 -15.66 -22.92 -14.44
N ILE A 227 -16.39 -22.37 -13.48
CA ILE A 227 -17.67 -22.96 -13.11
C ILE A 227 -18.53 -22.77 -14.36
N VAL A 228 -18.53 -23.79 -15.21
CA VAL A 228 -19.29 -23.81 -16.45
C VAL A 228 -20.73 -23.84 -16.00
N LEU A 229 -21.30 -22.63 -15.89
CA LEU A 229 -22.70 -22.43 -15.63
C LEU A 229 -23.45 -23.37 -16.58
N PRO A 230 -24.38 -24.20 -16.08
CA PRO A 230 -25.09 -25.12 -16.95
C PRO A 230 -25.78 -24.33 -18.07
N PRO A 231 -26.03 -24.93 -19.25
CA PRO A 231 -26.75 -24.25 -20.33
C PRO A 231 -28.13 -23.68 -19.92
N THR A 232 -28.67 -24.14 -18.80
CA THR A 232 -29.93 -23.69 -18.15
C THR A 232 -29.78 -22.51 -17.19
N ALA A 233 -28.57 -22.05 -16.91
CA ALA A 233 -28.32 -20.92 -16.02
C ALA A 233 -28.79 -19.59 -16.65
N PRO A 234 -29.32 -18.64 -15.86
CA PRO A 234 -29.68 -17.33 -16.36
C PRO A 234 -28.42 -16.57 -16.79
N ARG A 235 -28.44 -16.01 -18.01
CA ARG A 235 -27.49 -14.96 -18.41
C ARG A 235 -27.95 -13.65 -17.79
N LEU A 236 -27.31 -13.24 -16.69
CA LEU A 236 -27.62 -11.99 -16.01
C LEU A 236 -27.15 -10.79 -16.85
N GLN A 237 -27.91 -9.69 -16.79
CA GLN A 237 -27.57 -8.38 -17.37
C GLN A 237 -27.56 -7.32 -16.27
N PRO A 238 -26.97 -6.12 -16.45
CA PRO A 238 -26.92 -5.11 -15.40
C PRO A 238 -28.30 -4.76 -14.80
N GLU A 239 -29.34 -4.79 -15.64
CA GLU A 239 -30.73 -4.50 -15.29
C GLU A 239 -31.42 -5.62 -14.50
N ASP A 240 -30.79 -6.80 -14.40
CA ASP A 240 -31.21 -7.86 -13.47
C ASP A 240 -30.86 -7.48 -12.03
N MET A 241 -29.72 -6.83 -11.81
CA MET A 241 -29.20 -6.63 -10.46
C MET A 241 -29.76 -5.40 -9.76
N LEU A 242 -29.77 -5.49 -8.43
CA LEU A 242 -29.99 -4.34 -7.56
C LEU A 242 -28.62 -3.82 -7.11
N PHE A 243 -28.39 -2.53 -7.36
CA PHE A 243 -27.29 -1.75 -6.83
C PHE A 243 -27.88 -0.65 -5.95
N TYR A 244 -27.59 -0.71 -4.65
CA TYR A 244 -28.09 0.24 -3.67
C TYR A 244 -27.14 1.43 -3.59
N ARG A 245 -27.63 2.66 -3.79
CA ARG A 245 -26.84 3.87 -3.55
C ARG A 245 -26.51 3.96 -2.04
N PRO A 246 -25.23 4.08 -1.64
CA PRO A 246 -24.84 4.31 -0.25
C PRO A 246 -25.38 5.66 0.26
N GLU A 247 -25.45 5.82 1.58
CA GLU A 247 -25.77 7.11 2.17
C GLU A 247 -24.59 8.08 2.02
N ALA A 248 -24.90 9.36 1.76
CA ALA A 248 -23.89 10.41 1.64
C ALA A 248 -23.17 10.64 2.98
N GLU A 249 -21.86 10.40 3.00
CA GLU A 249 -21.02 10.68 4.16
C GLU A 249 -20.95 12.21 4.38
N SER A 250 -21.43 12.73 5.51
CA SER A 250 -21.48 14.19 5.72
C SER A 250 -20.11 14.81 5.97
N VAL A 251 -19.22 14.08 6.66
CA VAL A 251 -17.84 14.49 6.97
C VAL A 251 -16.92 13.29 6.78
N LYS A 252 -16.01 13.36 5.81
CA LYS A 252 -15.04 12.30 5.53
C LYS A 252 -13.86 12.37 6.50
N LEU A 253 -13.92 11.60 7.59
CA LEU A 253 -12.80 11.41 8.51
C LEU A 253 -12.04 10.13 8.15
N ARG A 254 -10.72 10.21 8.08
CA ARG A 254 -9.83 9.11 7.73
C ARG A 254 -8.67 9.03 8.73
N ALA A 255 -8.08 7.85 8.85
CA ALA A 255 -6.88 7.64 9.66
C ALA A 255 -5.93 6.69 8.95
N GLU A 256 -4.65 7.06 8.90
CA GLU A 256 -3.56 6.23 8.40
C GLU A 256 -2.59 5.94 9.56
N ARG A 257 -1.98 4.74 9.52
CA ARG A 257 -1.08 4.24 10.57
C ARG A 257 0.21 3.72 9.96
N ALA A 258 1.31 3.91 10.68
CA ALA A 258 2.60 3.32 10.35
C ALA A 258 3.39 2.96 11.61
N THR A 259 3.80 1.70 11.72
CA THR A 259 4.88 1.31 12.64
C THR A 259 6.23 1.71 12.06
N VAL A 260 7.09 2.37 12.85
CA VAL A 260 8.41 2.87 12.46
C VAL A 260 9.50 2.30 13.38
N ARG A 261 10.54 1.66 12.84
CA ARG A 261 11.62 1.00 13.61
C ARG A 261 12.97 1.69 13.48
N ILE A 262 13.05 2.92 13.97
CA ILE A 262 14.30 3.68 13.99
C ILE A 262 15.33 3.01 14.92
N HIS A 263 16.47 2.66 14.35
CA HIS A 263 17.68 2.29 15.06
C HIS A 263 18.37 3.53 15.64
N PHE A 264 18.83 3.41 16.88
CA PHE A 264 19.56 4.46 17.57
C PHE A 264 20.92 3.93 18.02
N ARG A 265 21.92 4.82 18.11
CA ARG A 265 23.18 4.47 18.79
C ARG A 265 22.92 4.19 20.27
N VAL A 266 23.72 3.32 20.89
CA VAL A 266 23.59 2.96 22.31
C VAL A 266 23.61 4.22 23.18
N GLY A 267 22.64 4.36 24.08
CA GLY A 267 22.50 5.53 24.96
C GLY A 267 22.15 6.85 24.24
N LYS A 268 21.68 6.81 22.98
CA LYS A 268 21.26 7.98 22.20
C LYS A 268 19.82 7.86 21.71
N TYR A 269 19.25 9.01 21.39
CA TYR A 269 17.89 9.17 20.85
C TYR A 269 17.86 10.06 19.59
N ASP A 270 18.99 10.61 19.17
CA ASP A 270 19.09 11.40 17.93
C ASP A 270 18.80 10.51 16.72
N ILE A 271 17.88 10.96 15.84
CA ILE A 271 17.60 10.26 14.59
C ILE A 271 18.72 10.56 13.59
N LEU A 272 19.42 9.51 13.19
CA LEU A 272 20.45 9.53 12.14
C LEU A 272 19.91 8.79 10.92
N PRO A 273 19.47 9.45 9.83
CA PRO A 273 18.86 8.78 8.68
C PRO A 273 19.75 7.71 8.03
N ALA A 274 21.07 7.93 8.02
CA ALA A 274 22.07 6.99 7.50
C ALA A 274 22.32 5.76 8.41
N PHE A 275 21.84 5.75 9.66
CA PHE A 275 22.25 4.73 10.63
C PHE A 275 21.42 3.45 10.47
N GLY A 276 22.09 2.33 10.14
CA GLY A 276 21.44 1.05 9.94
C GLY A 276 20.47 1.09 8.75
N GLN A 277 19.18 0.87 9.00
CA GLN A 277 18.12 0.89 7.98
C GLN A 277 17.13 2.05 8.18
N ASN A 278 17.52 3.07 8.97
CA ASN A 278 16.64 4.20 9.31
C ASN A 278 16.03 4.88 8.09
N TYR A 279 16.79 5.05 7.01
CA TYR A 279 16.31 5.64 5.77
C TYR A 279 15.07 4.90 5.21
N LEU A 280 14.94 3.58 5.33
CA LEU A 280 13.77 2.82 4.86
C LEU A 280 12.51 3.13 5.67
N GLU A 281 12.68 3.14 6.99
CA GLU A 281 11.64 3.44 7.97
C GLU A 281 11.19 4.91 7.85
N LEU A 282 12.13 5.83 7.61
CA LEU A 282 11.84 7.25 7.37
C LEU A 282 11.19 7.48 5.99
N THR A 283 11.58 6.74 4.95
CA THR A 283 10.92 6.81 3.64
C THR A 283 9.49 6.26 3.68
N LYS A 284 9.22 5.21 4.46
CA LYS A 284 7.85 4.73 4.73
C LYS A 284 6.98 5.85 5.31
N VAL A 285 7.52 6.58 6.28
CA VAL A 285 6.89 7.73 6.93
C VAL A 285 6.67 8.87 5.94
N THR A 286 7.66 9.20 5.12
CA THR A 286 7.52 10.20 4.04
C THR A 286 6.44 9.82 3.04
N ARG A 287 6.38 8.56 2.57
CA ARG A 287 5.34 8.08 1.64
C ARG A 287 3.92 8.13 2.23
N MET A 288 3.78 8.07 3.55
CA MET A 288 2.50 8.26 4.24
C MET A 288 2.16 9.75 4.41
N LEU A 289 3.14 10.61 4.73
CA LEU A 289 2.88 12.01 5.09
C LEU A 289 2.88 12.98 3.91
N SER A 290 3.77 12.84 2.91
CA SER A 290 3.83 13.76 1.77
C SER A 290 2.50 13.88 0.99
N PRO A 291 1.72 12.80 0.76
CA PRO A 291 0.39 12.94 0.17
C PRO A 291 -0.58 13.80 1.00
N LEU A 292 -0.46 13.77 2.33
CA LEU A 292 -1.34 14.48 3.26
C LEU A 292 -0.89 15.92 3.55
N MET A 293 0.41 16.20 3.39
CA MET A 293 1.05 17.46 3.78
C MET A 293 1.46 18.35 2.58
N GLU A 294 1.74 17.76 1.43
CA GLU A 294 2.40 18.43 0.29
C GLU A 294 1.65 18.26 -1.04
N GLU A 295 1.16 17.06 -1.34
CA GLU A 295 0.62 16.72 -2.68
C GLU A 295 -0.89 17.00 -2.84
N ALA A 296 -1.64 17.05 -1.73
CA ALA A 296 -3.10 17.27 -1.72
C ALA A 296 -3.53 18.57 -0.99
N PRO A 297 -2.90 19.75 -1.25
CA PRO A 297 -3.17 20.98 -0.51
C PRO A 297 -4.61 21.46 -0.74
N GLY A 298 -5.40 21.52 0.34
CA GLY A 298 -6.81 21.93 0.30
C GLY A 298 -7.81 20.78 0.10
N ASP A 299 -7.36 19.60 -0.33
CA ASP A 299 -8.18 18.38 -0.34
C ASP A 299 -8.25 17.75 1.06
N ILE A 300 -7.15 17.84 1.81
CA ILE A 300 -6.91 17.18 3.09
C ILE A 300 -6.59 18.20 4.19
N GLU A 301 -7.21 18.02 5.37
CA GLU A 301 -7.04 18.83 6.57
C GLU A 301 -6.61 17.92 7.74
N VAL A 302 -5.30 17.86 8.02
CA VAL A 302 -4.74 17.02 9.11
C VAL A 302 -5.22 17.53 10.47
N GLN A 303 -5.92 16.67 11.22
CA GLN A 303 -6.55 17.00 12.51
C GLN A 303 -5.65 16.65 13.70
N LYS A 304 -4.98 15.49 13.62
CA LYS A 304 -4.22 14.91 14.74
C LYS A 304 -3.07 14.05 14.23
N LEU A 305 -1.93 14.12 14.91
CA LEU A 305 -0.82 13.19 14.74
C LEU A 305 -0.38 12.67 16.12
N THR A 306 -0.36 11.36 16.29
CA THR A 306 0.09 10.69 17.51
C THR A 306 1.33 9.84 17.20
N ILE A 307 2.36 9.93 18.04
CA ILE A 307 3.51 9.02 18.06
C ILE A 307 3.52 8.32 19.42
N THR A 308 3.51 6.99 19.42
CA THR A 308 3.65 6.17 20.63
C THR A 308 4.96 5.39 20.55
N GLY A 309 5.93 5.71 21.41
CA GLY A 309 7.25 5.09 21.46
C GLY A 309 7.31 3.90 22.42
N TYR A 310 7.97 2.83 21.99
CA TYR A 310 8.12 1.57 22.72
C TYR A 310 9.60 1.20 22.91
N ALA A 311 9.88 0.45 23.97
CA ALA A 311 11.15 -0.19 24.26
C ALA A 311 11.00 -1.72 24.34
N SER A 312 12.09 -2.43 24.13
CA SER A 312 12.21 -3.85 24.48
C SER A 312 12.32 -4.02 26.00
N PRO A 313 11.84 -5.12 26.60
CA PRO A 313 12.02 -5.40 28.02
C PRO A 313 13.46 -5.88 28.32
N GLU A 314 14.38 -4.92 28.35
CA GLU A 314 15.80 -5.11 28.68
C GLU A 314 16.30 -3.98 29.62
N GLY A 315 16.81 -4.32 30.80
CA GLY A 315 17.25 -3.32 31.78
C GLY A 315 16.08 -2.69 32.56
N SER A 316 16.30 -1.56 33.25
CA SER A 316 15.26 -1.04 34.15
C SER A 316 14.08 -0.39 33.41
N SER A 317 12.86 -0.69 33.85
CA SER A 317 11.62 -0.13 33.30
C SER A 317 11.57 1.40 33.33
N GLU A 318 12.15 2.05 34.34
CA GLU A 318 12.34 3.51 34.39
C GLU A 318 13.22 4.02 33.24
N SER A 319 14.35 3.35 32.96
CA SER A 319 15.22 3.69 31.84
C SER A 319 14.51 3.48 30.50
N ASN A 320 13.75 2.39 30.37
CA ASN A 320 12.99 2.07 29.17
C ASN A 320 11.86 3.07 28.91
N LEU A 321 11.17 3.52 29.96
CA LEU A 321 10.16 4.58 29.86
C LEU A 321 10.79 5.90 29.38
N ILE A 322 11.84 6.38 30.04
CA ILE A 322 12.58 7.61 29.67
C ILE A 322 13.09 7.54 28.22
N LEU A 323 13.70 6.41 27.85
CA LEU A 323 14.27 6.21 26.52
C LEU A 323 13.18 6.15 25.43
N SER A 324 12.04 5.51 25.70
CA SER A 324 10.90 5.48 24.78
C SER A 324 10.30 6.87 24.55
N GLN A 325 10.23 7.71 25.58
CA GLN A 325 9.75 9.10 25.49
C GLN A 325 10.71 9.96 24.67
N HIS A 326 12.01 9.95 24.99
CA HIS A 326 13.01 10.72 24.23
C HIS A 326 13.06 10.35 22.74
N ARG A 327 12.87 9.07 22.40
CA ARG A 327 12.78 8.63 21.00
C ARG A 327 11.53 9.17 20.30
N ALA A 328 10.37 9.12 20.97
CA ALA A 328 9.13 9.67 20.43
C ALA A 328 9.22 11.19 20.21
N ASP A 329 9.79 11.94 21.17
CA ASP A 329 10.00 13.39 21.05
C ASP A 329 11.02 13.76 19.96
N SER A 330 12.08 12.96 19.81
CA SER A 330 13.07 13.13 18.74
C SER A 330 12.44 12.88 17.37
N PHE A 331 11.56 11.89 17.25
CA PHE A 331 10.82 11.61 16.01
C PHE A 331 9.80 12.69 15.69
N LYS A 332 9.06 13.20 16.68
CA LYS A 332 8.22 14.40 16.52
C LYS A 332 9.03 15.59 16.01
N SER A 333 10.18 15.87 16.60
CA SER A 333 11.05 16.98 16.23
C SER A 333 11.60 16.83 14.80
N TYR A 334 11.96 15.61 14.41
CA TYR A 334 12.36 15.25 13.05
C TYR A 334 11.23 15.51 12.05
N LEU A 335 9.99 15.07 12.34
CA LEU A 335 8.83 15.32 11.48
C LEU A 335 8.49 16.81 11.33
N ILE A 336 8.60 17.62 12.40
CA ILE A 336 8.41 19.07 12.32
C ILE A 336 9.49 19.73 11.45
N THR A 337 10.71 19.18 11.46
CA THR A 337 11.82 19.69 10.64
C THR A 337 11.63 19.38 9.16
N LEU A 338 11.10 18.20 8.81
CA LEU A 338 10.71 17.86 7.44
C LEU A 338 9.48 18.65 6.98
N TYR A 339 8.40 18.59 7.76
CA TYR A 339 7.09 19.14 7.43
C TYR A 339 6.79 20.34 8.35
N GLY A 340 7.31 21.52 7.99
CA GLY A 340 7.16 22.73 8.80
C GLY A 340 5.71 23.08 9.18
N GLY A 341 4.73 22.67 8.37
CA GLY A 341 3.30 22.80 8.68
C GLY A 341 2.83 22.06 9.95
N LEU A 342 3.53 21.00 10.37
CA LEU A 342 3.23 20.28 11.61
C LEU A 342 3.56 21.08 12.88
N SER A 343 4.38 22.13 12.78
CA SER A 343 4.70 23.00 13.94
C SER A 343 3.47 23.70 14.54
N GLY A 344 2.44 23.96 13.73
CA GLY A 344 1.18 24.58 14.15
C GLY A 344 0.05 23.58 14.48
N LEU A 345 0.30 22.26 14.38
CA LEU A 345 -0.75 21.25 14.57
C LEU A 345 -1.14 21.14 16.05
N ALA A 346 -2.36 21.58 16.37
CA ALA A 346 -2.88 21.65 17.74
C ALA A 346 -2.86 20.30 18.49
N HIS A 347 -3.01 19.19 17.77
CA HIS A 347 -3.03 17.84 18.33
C HIS A 347 -1.88 16.98 17.79
N PHE A 348 -0.64 17.42 18.01
CA PHE A 348 0.56 16.62 17.79
C PHE A 348 1.16 16.13 19.12
N SER A 349 0.90 14.88 19.52
CA SER A 349 1.42 14.27 20.75
C SER A 349 2.48 13.20 20.47
N ALA A 350 3.53 13.17 21.29
CA ALA A 350 4.55 12.12 21.33
C ALA A 350 4.64 11.56 22.76
N ILE A 351 4.47 10.25 22.92
CA ILE A 351 4.33 9.60 24.22
C ILE A 351 5.18 8.32 24.23
N GLY A 352 6.12 8.21 25.17
CA GLY A 352 6.78 6.97 25.49
C GLY A 352 5.95 6.13 26.47
N VAL A 353 5.82 4.83 26.21
CA VAL A 353 5.07 3.91 27.09
C VAL A 353 5.95 2.89 27.82
N GLY A 354 7.27 2.93 27.61
CA GLY A 354 8.18 1.93 28.16
C GLY A 354 8.12 0.60 27.42
N GLU A 355 8.07 -0.50 28.16
CA GLU A 355 8.30 -1.85 27.66
C GLU A 355 7.09 -2.46 26.95
N ASP A 356 7.30 -2.97 25.74
CA ASP A 356 6.22 -3.55 24.94
C ASP A 356 5.94 -5.03 25.26
N TRP A 357 5.43 -5.27 26.47
CA TRP A 357 4.95 -6.59 26.89
C TRP A 357 3.85 -7.16 25.96
N PRO A 358 2.84 -6.39 25.49
CA PRO A 358 1.82 -6.90 24.56
C PRO A 358 2.40 -7.32 23.20
N GLY A 359 3.35 -6.54 22.65
CA GLY A 359 4.02 -6.91 21.41
C GLY A 359 4.95 -8.12 21.58
N LEU A 360 5.65 -8.26 22.72
CA LEU A 360 6.44 -9.46 23.00
C LEU A 360 5.55 -10.71 23.01
N LEU A 361 4.40 -10.65 23.70
CA LEU A 361 3.40 -11.72 23.71
C LEU A 361 2.93 -12.08 22.30
N LYS A 362 2.65 -11.08 21.45
CA LYS A 362 2.28 -11.30 20.05
C LYS A 362 3.39 -11.97 19.25
N LEU A 363 4.63 -11.48 19.35
CA LEU A 363 5.78 -12.06 18.64
C LEU A 363 6.05 -13.50 19.05
N VAL A 364 5.95 -13.83 20.34
CA VAL A 364 6.12 -15.21 20.82
C VAL A 364 4.98 -16.10 20.31
N LYS A 365 3.72 -15.63 20.31
CA LYS A 365 2.58 -16.36 19.73
C LYS A 365 2.80 -16.65 18.24
N GLU A 366 3.26 -15.66 17.46
CA GLU A 366 3.49 -15.77 16.01
C GLU A 366 4.75 -16.56 15.62
N THR A 367 5.79 -16.62 16.47
CA THR A 367 7.07 -17.27 16.16
C THR A 367 7.09 -18.74 16.63
N PRO A 368 7.16 -19.76 15.75
CA PRO A 368 7.16 -21.16 16.19
C PRO A 368 8.49 -21.62 16.82
N SER A 369 9.60 -20.98 16.47
CA SER A 369 10.97 -21.37 16.86
C SER A 369 11.45 -20.82 18.21
N VAL A 370 10.56 -20.22 19.02
CA VAL A 370 10.92 -19.73 20.35
C VAL A 370 11.25 -20.93 21.27
N PRO A 371 12.43 -20.98 21.90
CA PRO A 371 12.74 -22.03 22.87
C PRO A 371 11.83 -21.92 24.09
N MET A 372 11.29 -23.05 24.58
CA MET A 372 10.37 -23.11 25.74
C MET A 372 9.16 -22.18 25.56
N LYS A 373 8.56 -22.19 24.36
CA LYS A 373 7.51 -21.24 23.94
C LYS A 373 6.32 -21.24 24.90
N GLU A 374 5.84 -22.41 25.30
CA GLU A 374 4.69 -22.57 26.17
C GLU A 374 4.97 -21.99 27.57
N GLU A 375 6.17 -22.18 28.11
CA GLU A 375 6.62 -21.57 29.36
C GLU A 375 6.77 -20.05 29.22
N VAL A 376 7.34 -19.54 28.11
CA VAL A 376 7.44 -18.10 27.83
C VAL A 376 6.05 -17.46 27.75
N LEU A 377 5.09 -18.09 27.05
CA LEU A 377 3.71 -17.62 27.01
C LEU A 377 3.07 -17.63 28.41
N GLY A 378 3.34 -18.67 29.20
CA GLY A 378 2.95 -18.73 30.61
C GLY A 378 3.55 -17.61 31.47
N LEU A 379 4.80 -17.20 31.20
CA LEU A 379 5.46 -16.05 31.86
C LEU A 379 4.89 -14.69 31.42
N LEU A 380 4.39 -14.57 30.19
CA LEU A 380 3.85 -13.32 29.67
C LEU A 380 2.37 -13.10 30.04
N ASP A 381 1.56 -14.16 30.10
CA ASP A 381 0.13 -14.06 30.41
C ASP A 381 -0.17 -13.96 31.94
N ASN A 382 0.70 -14.43 32.85
CA ASN A 382 0.32 -14.71 34.26
C ASN A 382 1.01 -13.88 35.39
N TYR A 383 1.84 -12.87 35.09
CA TYR A 383 2.71 -12.25 36.11
C TYR A 383 2.37 -10.80 36.48
N SER A 384 2.53 -10.49 37.77
CA SER A 384 2.03 -9.28 38.45
C SER A 384 2.88 -8.01 38.29
N THR A 385 4.18 -8.11 37.98
CA THR A 385 5.05 -6.96 37.73
C THR A 385 5.99 -7.20 36.55
N GLU A 386 6.51 -6.13 35.94
CA GLU A 386 7.42 -6.19 34.78
C GLU A 386 8.80 -6.77 35.16
N ALA A 387 9.37 -6.31 36.28
CA ALA A 387 10.67 -6.79 36.78
C ALA A 387 10.68 -8.29 37.12
N ASP A 388 9.57 -8.83 37.64
CA ASP A 388 9.41 -10.28 37.86
C ASP A 388 9.43 -11.07 36.55
N ARG A 389 8.85 -10.51 35.47
CA ARG A 389 8.79 -11.15 34.15
C ARG A 389 10.18 -11.20 33.52
N GLU A 390 10.90 -10.08 33.47
CA GLU A 390 12.26 -10.03 32.89
C GLU A 390 13.19 -10.99 33.65
N THR A 391 13.20 -10.92 34.99
CA THR A 391 14.04 -11.80 35.83
C THR A 391 13.76 -13.28 35.57
N ARG A 392 12.50 -13.68 35.41
CA ARG A 392 12.12 -15.07 35.10
C ARG A 392 12.50 -15.47 33.69
N LEU A 393 12.36 -14.58 32.71
CA LEU A 393 12.82 -14.83 31.33
C LEU A 393 14.34 -15.00 31.26
N MET A 394 15.11 -14.19 32.00
CA MET A 394 16.56 -14.31 32.14
C MET A 394 17.01 -15.64 32.76
N GLN A 395 16.22 -16.20 33.68
CA GLN A 395 16.52 -17.49 34.33
C GLN A 395 16.05 -18.70 33.50
N LEU A 396 15.01 -18.54 32.68
CA LEU A 396 14.40 -19.65 31.94
C LEU A 396 15.38 -20.29 30.94
N GLY A 397 15.43 -21.62 30.93
CA GLY A 397 16.35 -22.39 30.10
C GLY A 397 17.84 -22.07 30.34
N GLY A 398 18.20 -21.59 31.53
CA GLY A 398 19.58 -21.15 31.84
C GLY A 398 20.01 -19.91 31.06
N GLY A 399 19.06 -19.02 30.73
CA GLY A 399 19.30 -17.80 29.96
C GLY A 399 19.35 -17.98 28.43
N SER A 400 19.26 -19.23 27.93
CA SER A 400 19.17 -19.50 26.49
C SER A 400 17.91 -18.89 25.86
N VAL A 401 16.79 -18.87 26.60
CA VAL A 401 15.53 -18.24 26.18
C VAL A 401 15.72 -16.72 26.07
N TYR A 402 16.18 -16.06 27.12
CA TYR A 402 16.41 -14.61 27.10
C TYR A 402 17.36 -14.19 25.99
N LYS A 403 18.46 -14.93 25.78
CA LYS A 403 19.36 -14.68 24.64
C LYS A 403 18.63 -14.80 23.30
N TYR A 404 17.83 -15.84 23.08
CA TYR A 404 17.04 -15.95 21.86
C TYR A 404 16.09 -14.77 21.67
N LEU A 405 15.38 -14.34 22.73
CA LEU A 405 14.46 -13.20 22.68
C LEU A 405 15.20 -11.89 22.36
N LEU A 406 16.35 -11.66 23.01
CA LEU A 406 17.21 -10.50 22.82
C LEU A 406 17.77 -10.42 21.39
N ASP A 407 18.23 -11.54 20.85
CA ASP A 407 18.85 -11.60 19.52
C ASP A 407 17.81 -11.52 18.38
N ASN A 408 16.59 -12.09 18.58
CA ASN A 408 15.64 -12.32 17.47
C ASN A 408 14.32 -11.52 17.56
N LEU A 409 13.79 -11.21 18.76
CA LEU A 409 12.46 -10.60 18.91
C LEU A 409 12.53 -9.15 19.43
N TYR A 410 13.33 -8.90 20.47
CA TYR A 410 13.47 -7.60 21.13
C TYR A 410 13.80 -6.44 20.18
N PRO A 411 14.66 -6.58 19.15
CA PRO A 411 14.96 -5.49 18.23
C PRO A 411 13.70 -4.95 17.52
N SER A 412 12.69 -5.79 17.28
CA SER A 412 11.44 -5.41 16.60
C SER A 412 10.41 -4.71 17.51
N LEU A 413 10.60 -4.78 18.83
CA LEU A 413 9.81 -4.08 19.86
C LEU A 413 10.26 -2.63 20.04
N ARG A 414 11.51 -2.30 19.70
CA ARG A 414 12.06 -0.93 19.68
C ARG A 414 11.46 -0.15 18.50
N ARG A 415 10.18 0.22 18.61
CA ARG A 415 9.40 0.87 17.56
C ARG A 415 8.69 2.13 18.04
N MET A 416 8.21 2.91 17.08
CA MET A 416 7.26 3.99 17.29
C MET A 416 6.05 3.74 16.39
N ASP A 417 4.86 3.69 16.97
CA ASP A 417 3.62 3.57 16.21
C ASP A 417 3.04 4.98 15.98
N MET A 418 2.90 5.36 14.71
CA MET A 418 2.38 6.65 14.28
C MET A 418 0.94 6.51 13.77
N GLU A 419 0.06 7.41 14.18
CA GLU A 419 -1.29 7.56 13.63
C GLU A 419 -1.53 9.01 13.21
N VAL A 420 -1.96 9.21 11.97
CA VAL A 420 -2.46 10.49 11.46
C VAL A 420 -3.96 10.38 11.23
N SER A 421 -4.73 11.27 11.86
CA SER A 421 -6.15 11.45 11.59
C SER A 421 -6.35 12.74 10.79
N TYR A 422 -7.12 12.67 9.70
CA TYR A 422 -7.37 13.80 8.82
C TYR A 422 -8.82 13.83 8.34
N LYS A 423 -9.23 15.00 7.89
CA LYS A 423 -10.52 15.25 7.25
C LYS A 423 -10.29 15.47 5.76
N VAL A 424 -11.10 14.86 4.92
CA VAL A 424 -11.10 15.05 3.47
C VAL A 424 -12.32 15.89 3.08
N ARG A 425 -12.15 16.82 2.14
CA ARG A 425 -13.29 17.53 1.55
C ARG A 425 -14.13 16.62 0.64
N HIS A 426 -15.35 17.05 0.33
CA HIS A 426 -16.13 16.44 -0.75
C HIS A 426 -15.55 16.80 -2.12
N PHE A 427 -15.55 15.82 -3.02
CA PHE A 427 -15.07 15.99 -4.39
C PHE A 427 -16.25 16.18 -5.34
N THR A 428 -16.04 16.98 -6.38
CA THR A 428 -17.00 17.09 -7.49
C THR A 428 -16.95 15.85 -8.37
N SER A 429 -18.03 15.55 -9.10
CA SER A 429 -18.13 14.34 -9.92
C SER A 429 -17.03 14.17 -10.98
N ASP A 430 -16.36 15.25 -11.38
CA ASP A 430 -15.21 15.24 -12.31
C ASP A 430 -13.88 14.96 -11.60
N GLU A 431 -13.74 15.36 -10.33
CA GLU A 431 -12.55 15.10 -9.50
C GLU A 431 -12.51 13.67 -8.98
N VAL A 432 -13.67 13.08 -8.63
CA VAL A 432 -13.78 11.77 -7.99
C VAL A 432 -13.07 10.67 -8.79
N GLU A 433 -13.10 10.70 -10.13
CA GLU A 433 -12.39 9.74 -10.99
C GLU A 433 -10.87 9.76 -10.77
N ALA A 434 -10.27 10.96 -10.77
CA ALA A 434 -8.83 11.13 -10.53
C ALA A 434 -8.44 10.80 -9.08
N VAL A 435 -9.34 11.03 -8.13
CA VAL A 435 -9.15 10.62 -6.73
C VAL A 435 -9.23 9.10 -6.59
N TYR A 436 -10.18 8.44 -7.28
CA TYR A 436 -10.33 6.98 -7.25
C TYR A 436 -9.07 6.27 -7.75
N ASP A 437 -8.44 6.76 -8.83
CA ASP A 437 -7.24 6.13 -9.38
C ASP A 437 -5.97 6.39 -8.53
N ARG A 438 -5.91 7.49 -7.74
CA ARG A 438 -4.72 7.86 -6.93
C ARG A 438 -4.81 7.50 -5.45
N ARG A 439 -5.95 7.74 -4.81
CA ARG A 439 -6.20 7.63 -3.35
C ARG A 439 -7.68 7.26 -3.08
N PRO A 440 -8.15 6.06 -3.48
CA PRO A 440 -9.55 5.67 -3.31
C PRO A 440 -10.00 5.59 -1.84
N GLN A 441 -9.08 5.52 -0.88
CA GLN A 441 -9.37 5.63 0.55
C GLN A 441 -9.93 7.01 0.98
N ASP A 442 -9.68 8.06 0.21
CA ASP A 442 -10.14 9.43 0.50
C ASP A 442 -11.59 9.68 0.03
N LEU A 443 -12.14 8.74 -0.74
CA LEU A 443 -13.52 8.79 -1.21
C LEU A 443 -14.49 8.27 -0.14
N SER A 444 -15.74 8.73 -0.20
CA SER A 444 -16.86 8.06 0.44
C SER A 444 -17.27 6.83 -0.38
N GLN A 445 -18.02 5.93 0.26
CA GLN A 445 -18.63 4.79 -0.42
C GLN A 445 -19.59 5.23 -1.55
N GLU A 446 -20.27 6.37 -1.38
CA GLU A 446 -21.15 6.96 -2.40
C GLU A 446 -20.35 7.49 -3.60
N GLU A 447 -19.25 8.20 -3.37
CA GLU A 447 -18.35 8.68 -4.43
C GLU A 447 -17.80 7.49 -5.25
N ILE A 448 -17.39 6.39 -4.60
CA ILE A 448 -16.98 5.14 -5.28
C ILE A 448 -18.14 4.52 -6.08
N TYR A 449 -19.36 4.54 -5.53
CA TYR A 449 -20.56 4.07 -6.24
C TYR A 449 -20.84 4.90 -7.51
N GLU A 450 -20.63 6.22 -7.49
CA GLU A 450 -20.81 7.07 -8.68
C GLU A 450 -19.77 6.79 -9.77
N VAL A 451 -18.51 6.53 -9.41
CA VAL A 451 -17.48 6.02 -10.35
C VAL A 451 -17.93 4.71 -10.98
N ALA A 452 -18.41 3.76 -10.16
CA ALA A 452 -18.91 2.48 -10.64
C ALA A 452 -20.05 2.68 -11.66
N GLN A 453 -21.03 3.53 -11.37
CA GLN A 453 -22.15 3.80 -12.29
C GLN A 453 -21.69 4.45 -13.60
N ARG A 454 -20.64 5.28 -13.58
CA ARG A 454 -20.08 5.92 -14.78
C ARG A 454 -19.29 4.93 -15.64
N ARG A 455 -18.30 4.24 -15.04
CA ARG A 455 -17.40 3.29 -15.74
C ARG A 455 -18.15 2.09 -16.33
N ASN A 456 -19.19 1.62 -15.65
CA ASN A 456 -19.94 0.41 -16.05
C ASN A 456 -21.14 0.65 -16.98
N LYS A 457 -21.37 1.90 -17.41
CA LYS A 457 -22.52 2.28 -18.27
C LYS A 457 -22.57 1.56 -19.63
N ALA A 458 -21.44 1.05 -20.13
CA ALA A 458 -21.35 0.30 -21.37
C ALA A 458 -21.69 -1.20 -21.25
N GLY A 459 -22.00 -1.69 -20.03
CA GLY A 459 -22.37 -3.08 -19.77
C GLY A 459 -21.19 -4.03 -19.56
N ILE A 460 -21.51 -5.32 -19.37
CA ILE A 460 -20.59 -6.38 -18.89
C ILE A 460 -19.56 -6.85 -19.94
N ALA A 461 -19.34 -6.11 -21.03
CA ALA A 461 -18.32 -6.45 -22.03
C ALA A 461 -16.88 -6.24 -21.50
N HIS A 462 -16.72 -5.40 -20.47
CA HIS A 462 -15.48 -5.12 -19.74
C HIS A 462 -15.04 -6.28 -18.80
N PRO A 463 -13.86 -6.94 -18.88
CA PRO A 463 -13.41 -7.86 -17.81
C PRO A 463 -13.40 -7.24 -16.40
N GLU A 464 -13.18 -5.92 -16.31
CA GLU A 464 -13.16 -5.16 -15.07
C GLU A 464 -14.56 -4.63 -14.64
N TYR A 465 -15.66 -5.17 -15.16
CA TYR A 465 -17.00 -4.70 -14.80
C TYR A 465 -17.24 -4.73 -13.28
N GLY A 466 -17.57 -3.59 -12.69
CA GLY A 466 -17.93 -3.44 -11.28
C GLY A 466 -16.79 -3.70 -10.29
N ARG A 467 -15.54 -3.54 -10.71
CA ARG A 467 -14.36 -3.61 -9.82
C ARG A 467 -14.34 -2.52 -8.76
N GLU A 468 -15.01 -1.41 -9.04
CA GLU A 468 -15.23 -0.31 -8.09
C GLU A 468 -15.99 -0.78 -6.85
N TYR A 469 -16.87 -1.76 -6.98
CA TYR A 469 -17.57 -2.36 -5.84
C TYR A 469 -16.66 -3.28 -5.01
N ASP A 470 -15.74 -4.00 -5.66
CA ASP A 470 -14.67 -4.75 -4.97
C ASP A 470 -13.78 -3.78 -4.16
N MET A 471 -13.50 -2.59 -4.71
CA MET A 471 -12.78 -1.50 -4.04
C MET A 471 -13.58 -0.90 -2.87
N ALA A 472 -14.89 -0.73 -3.01
CA ALA A 472 -15.75 -0.29 -1.90
C ALA A 472 -15.67 -1.28 -0.71
N VAL A 473 -15.67 -2.60 -0.96
CA VAL A 473 -15.50 -3.60 0.12
C VAL A 473 -14.08 -3.61 0.70
N ARG A 474 -13.05 -3.16 -0.04
CA ARG A 474 -11.69 -3.01 0.52
C ARG A 474 -11.66 -1.99 1.67
N TYR A 475 -12.30 -0.84 1.50
CA TYR A 475 -12.31 0.24 2.50
C TYR A 475 -13.50 0.17 3.48
N TYR A 476 -14.60 -0.44 3.07
CA TYR A 476 -15.81 -0.64 3.88
C TYR A 476 -16.16 -2.14 4.05
N PRO A 477 -15.24 -2.98 4.57
CA PRO A 477 -15.37 -4.44 4.53
C PRO A 477 -16.57 -4.99 5.32
N ASN A 478 -17.03 -4.25 6.33
CA ASN A 478 -18.15 -4.62 7.19
C ASN A 478 -19.45 -3.88 6.82
N ASP A 479 -19.45 -2.99 5.82
CA ASP A 479 -20.67 -2.30 5.41
C ASP A 479 -21.60 -3.24 4.63
N LYS A 480 -22.91 -3.14 4.93
CA LYS A 480 -23.94 -3.95 4.30
C LYS A 480 -24.07 -3.63 2.80
N ILE A 481 -24.13 -2.34 2.45
CA ILE A 481 -24.36 -1.90 1.07
C ILE A 481 -23.15 -2.19 0.17
N ALA A 482 -21.92 -2.07 0.68
CA ALA A 482 -20.69 -2.40 -0.02
C ALA A 482 -20.69 -3.89 -0.42
N ASN A 483 -20.92 -4.78 0.55
CA ASN A 483 -20.96 -6.23 0.31
C ASN A 483 -22.12 -6.63 -0.62
N LEU A 484 -23.29 -6.00 -0.50
CA LEU A 484 -24.41 -6.23 -1.43
C LEU A 484 -24.04 -5.83 -2.86
N ASN A 485 -23.55 -4.62 -3.08
CA ASN A 485 -23.18 -4.14 -4.41
C ASN A 485 -22.03 -4.94 -5.03
N ALA A 486 -21.02 -5.30 -4.25
CA ALA A 486 -19.91 -6.14 -4.71
C ALA A 486 -20.39 -7.56 -5.06
N SER A 487 -21.31 -8.14 -4.28
CA SER A 487 -21.94 -9.40 -4.65
C SER A 487 -22.76 -9.29 -5.94
N SER A 488 -23.47 -8.16 -6.17
CA SER A 488 -24.19 -7.91 -7.41
C SER A 488 -23.25 -7.89 -8.62
N ALA A 489 -22.12 -7.22 -8.52
CA ALA A 489 -21.10 -7.18 -9.56
C ALA A 489 -20.43 -8.55 -9.80
N ALA A 490 -20.07 -9.27 -8.72
CA ALA A 490 -19.47 -10.60 -8.83
C ALA A 490 -20.41 -11.62 -9.48
N LEU A 491 -21.71 -11.57 -9.19
CA LEU A 491 -22.74 -12.41 -9.84
C LEU A 491 -22.85 -12.11 -11.34
N LEU A 492 -22.77 -10.84 -11.76
CA LEU A 492 -22.75 -10.46 -13.18
C LEU A 492 -21.51 -10.95 -13.91
N ARG A 493 -20.35 -10.95 -13.24
CA ARG A 493 -19.10 -11.55 -13.75
C ARG A 493 -19.12 -13.09 -13.77
N GLY A 494 -20.11 -13.74 -13.15
CA GLY A 494 -20.13 -15.19 -12.92
C GLY A 494 -19.12 -15.68 -11.88
N ASP A 495 -18.49 -14.76 -11.14
CA ASP A 495 -17.50 -15.07 -10.10
C ASP A 495 -18.21 -15.49 -8.81
N LEU A 496 -18.72 -16.72 -8.80
CA LEU A 496 -19.41 -17.31 -7.66
C LEU A 496 -18.53 -17.37 -6.39
N PRO A 497 -17.21 -17.66 -6.44
CA PRO A 497 -16.35 -17.58 -5.27
C PRO A 497 -16.32 -16.18 -4.61
N GLN A 498 -16.14 -15.10 -5.38
CA GLN A 498 -16.20 -13.73 -4.83
C GLN A 498 -17.62 -13.34 -4.40
N ALA A 499 -18.64 -13.71 -5.17
CA ALA A 499 -20.03 -13.47 -4.80
C ALA A 499 -20.36 -14.10 -3.43
N TRP A 500 -19.94 -15.35 -3.19
CA TRP A 500 -20.09 -16.00 -1.88
C TRP A 500 -19.27 -15.32 -0.79
N HIS A 501 -18.03 -14.90 -1.09
CA HIS A 501 -17.18 -14.19 -0.14
C HIS A 501 -17.86 -12.92 0.41
N TYR A 502 -18.50 -12.12 -0.45
CA TYR A 502 -19.26 -10.94 -0.03
C TYR A 502 -20.61 -11.32 0.62
N LEU A 503 -21.36 -12.24 0.03
CA LEU A 503 -22.69 -12.65 0.53
C LEU A 503 -22.64 -13.28 1.92
N SER A 504 -21.61 -14.08 2.21
CA SER A 504 -21.46 -14.73 3.52
C SER A 504 -21.37 -13.75 4.69
N ARG A 505 -20.92 -12.50 4.44
CA ARG A 505 -20.88 -11.42 5.45
C ARG A 505 -22.25 -10.77 5.72
N VAL A 506 -23.20 -10.92 4.81
CA VAL A 506 -24.53 -10.25 4.85
C VAL A 506 -25.72 -11.21 4.73
N ALA A 507 -25.48 -12.54 4.78
CA ALA A 507 -26.46 -13.59 4.44
C ALA A 507 -27.76 -13.55 5.28
N GLU A 508 -27.69 -13.07 6.51
CA GLU A 508 -28.86 -12.96 7.40
C GLU A 508 -29.79 -11.79 7.01
N THR A 509 -29.26 -10.75 6.37
CA THR A 509 -30.03 -9.56 5.99
C THR A 509 -31.16 -9.90 5.02
N LEU A 510 -32.20 -9.06 4.99
CA LEU A 510 -33.28 -9.24 4.03
C LEU A 510 -32.84 -8.79 2.64
N GLU A 511 -32.03 -7.72 2.56
CA GLU A 511 -31.46 -7.15 1.33
C GLU A 511 -30.58 -8.12 0.52
N ALA A 512 -29.91 -9.07 1.19
CA ALA A 512 -29.14 -10.11 0.51
C ALA A 512 -30.01 -11.16 -0.21
N SER A 513 -31.31 -11.24 0.06
CA SER A 513 -32.14 -12.38 -0.33
C SER A 513 -32.22 -12.57 -1.85
N THR A 514 -32.31 -11.50 -2.63
CA THR A 514 -32.30 -11.59 -4.10
C THR A 514 -30.96 -12.11 -4.62
N ASN A 515 -29.84 -11.58 -4.12
CA ASN A 515 -28.51 -11.98 -4.55
C ASN A 515 -28.17 -13.42 -4.12
N MET A 516 -28.59 -13.85 -2.93
CA MET A 516 -28.52 -15.24 -2.48
C MET A 516 -29.33 -16.17 -3.38
N GLY A 517 -30.54 -15.75 -3.81
CA GLY A 517 -31.36 -16.51 -4.74
C GLY A 517 -30.69 -16.68 -6.10
N LEU A 518 -30.10 -15.61 -6.64
CA LEU A 518 -29.33 -15.64 -7.88
C LEU A 518 -28.07 -16.51 -7.78
N TYR A 519 -27.31 -16.39 -6.68
CA TYR A 519 -26.15 -17.22 -6.39
C TYR A 519 -26.52 -18.71 -6.42
N TYR A 520 -27.58 -19.12 -5.70
CA TYR A 520 -28.02 -20.51 -5.69
C TYR A 520 -28.56 -20.97 -7.05
N TRP A 521 -29.21 -20.10 -7.82
CA TRP A 521 -29.71 -20.45 -9.15
C TRP A 521 -28.55 -20.68 -10.14
N LEU A 522 -27.55 -19.79 -10.17
CA LEU A 522 -26.31 -19.99 -10.94
C LEU A 522 -25.56 -21.26 -10.48
N SER A 523 -25.60 -21.56 -9.18
CA SER A 523 -25.04 -22.78 -8.57
C SER A 523 -25.92 -24.03 -8.75
N SER A 524 -26.97 -23.99 -9.59
CA SER A 524 -27.91 -25.10 -9.84
C SER A 524 -28.70 -25.62 -8.63
N ASN A 525 -28.75 -24.88 -7.52
CA ASN A 525 -29.56 -25.20 -6.34
C ASN A 525 -30.91 -24.46 -6.41
N TYR A 526 -31.79 -24.98 -7.28
CA TYR A 526 -33.06 -24.34 -7.62
C TYR A 526 -34.03 -24.25 -6.43
N SER A 527 -34.00 -25.22 -5.51
CA SER A 527 -34.85 -25.22 -4.31
C SER A 527 -34.39 -24.18 -3.27
N ALA A 528 -33.08 -23.99 -3.08
CA ALA A 528 -32.57 -22.85 -2.30
C ALA A 528 -32.88 -21.52 -2.99
N ALA A 529 -32.67 -21.42 -4.31
CA ALA A 529 -32.95 -20.21 -5.07
C ALA A 529 -34.40 -19.74 -4.89
N ALA A 530 -35.38 -20.64 -5.07
CA ALA A 530 -36.79 -20.36 -4.86
C ALA A 530 -37.07 -19.83 -3.44
N ARG A 531 -36.55 -20.49 -2.39
CA ARG A 531 -36.72 -20.06 -1.00
C ARG A 531 -36.16 -18.66 -0.73
N TYR A 532 -35.03 -18.31 -1.33
CA TYR A 532 -34.42 -16.99 -1.16
C TYR A 532 -35.17 -15.90 -1.95
N PHE A 533 -35.68 -16.19 -3.14
CA PHE A 533 -36.59 -15.27 -3.83
C PHE A 533 -37.91 -15.09 -3.07
N GLU A 534 -38.48 -16.14 -2.50
CA GLU A 534 -39.66 -16.04 -1.61
C GLU A 534 -39.36 -15.23 -0.33
N LYS A 535 -38.15 -15.34 0.25
CA LYS A 535 -37.70 -14.46 1.35
C LYS A 535 -37.65 -13.00 0.87
N ALA A 536 -37.11 -12.75 -0.34
CA ALA A 536 -36.97 -11.41 -0.93
C ALA A 536 -38.30 -10.70 -1.21
N LEU A 537 -39.41 -11.43 -1.41
CA LEU A 537 -40.76 -10.84 -1.56
C LEU A 537 -41.20 -9.98 -0.35
N LYS A 538 -40.56 -10.16 0.81
CA LYS A 538 -40.85 -9.41 2.05
C LYS A 538 -40.22 -8.02 2.09
N ASP A 539 -39.28 -7.70 1.18
CA ASP A 539 -38.71 -6.35 1.02
C ASP A 539 -39.35 -5.70 -0.22
N PRO A 540 -40.13 -4.61 -0.07
CA PRO A 540 -40.72 -3.90 -1.20
C PRO A 540 -39.71 -3.46 -2.28
N ARG A 541 -38.45 -3.20 -1.91
CA ARG A 541 -37.38 -2.81 -2.86
C ARG A 541 -36.93 -3.97 -3.75
N GLN A 542 -37.11 -5.21 -3.29
CA GLN A 542 -36.71 -6.42 -4.01
C GLN A 542 -37.87 -7.17 -4.67
N ALA A 543 -39.10 -6.99 -4.14
CA ALA A 543 -40.25 -7.82 -4.47
C ALA A 543 -40.52 -7.95 -5.98
N ALA A 544 -40.40 -6.87 -6.75
CA ALA A 544 -40.59 -6.90 -8.21
C ALA A 544 -39.59 -7.84 -8.91
N LYS A 545 -38.30 -7.72 -8.59
CA LYS A 545 -37.25 -8.60 -9.16
C LYS A 545 -37.39 -10.05 -8.67
N ALA A 546 -37.70 -10.24 -7.39
CA ALA A 546 -37.95 -11.56 -6.83
C ALA A 546 -39.13 -12.30 -7.51
N GLN A 547 -40.21 -11.59 -7.85
CA GLN A 547 -41.32 -12.15 -8.63
C GLN A 547 -40.90 -12.52 -10.06
N GLU A 548 -40.11 -11.66 -10.72
CA GLU A 548 -39.55 -11.92 -12.05
C GLU A 548 -38.69 -13.19 -12.05
N TYR A 549 -37.82 -13.34 -11.05
CA TYR A 549 -36.97 -14.52 -10.89
C TYR A 549 -37.75 -15.80 -10.58
N LEU A 550 -38.75 -15.75 -9.69
CA LEU A 550 -39.63 -16.90 -9.46
C LEU A 550 -40.38 -17.32 -10.73
N LYS A 551 -40.75 -16.38 -11.61
CA LYS A 551 -41.36 -16.69 -12.91
C LYS A 551 -40.35 -17.34 -13.86
N ARG A 552 -39.14 -16.76 -14.02
CA ARG A 552 -38.06 -17.30 -14.87
C ARG A 552 -37.61 -18.69 -14.40
N LEU A 553 -37.47 -18.90 -13.09
CA LEU A 553 -37.09 -20.16 -12.45
C LEU A 553 -38.14 -21.27 -12.62
N LYS A 554 -39.43 -20.92 -12.66
CA LYS A 554 -40.50 -21.88 -13.00
C LYS A 554 -40.51 -22.20 -14.50
N ALA A 555 -40.30 -21.20 -15.35
CA ALA A 555 -40.29 -21.36 -16.80
C ALA A 555 -39.11 -22.21 -17.34
N SER A 556 -38.00 -22.31 -16.61
CA SER A 556 -36.87 -23.18 -16.98
C SER A 556 -37.14 -24.68 -16.79
N GLY A 557 -38.30 -25.07 -16.24
CA GLY A 557 -38.74 -26.46 -16.10
C GLY A 557 -38.05 -27.26 -14.99
N VAL A 558 -36.98 -26.74 -14.39
CA VAL A 558 -36.15 -27.52 -13.45
C VAL A 558 -36.82 -27.73 -12.09
N GLY A 559 -37.78 -26.87 -11.72
CA GLY A 559 -38.55 -26.97 -10.47
C GLY A 559 -39.51 -28.16 -10.34
N HIS A 560 -39.63 -29.02 -11.37
CA HIS A 560 -40.43 -30.25 -11.30
C HIS A 560 -39.60 -31.55 -11.17
N ALA A 561 -38.27 -31.50 -11.33
CA ALA A 561 -37.44 -32.69 -11.30
C ALA A 561 -37.16 -33.24 -9.88
N GLU A 562 -37.08 -32.37 -8.86
CA GLU A 562 -36.76 -32.78 -7.48
C GLU A 562 -37.96 -33.33 -6.68
N GLY A 563 -39.20 -33.20 -7.19
CA GLY A 563 -40.41 -33.65 -6.49
C GLY A 563 -40.61 -35.17 -6.45
N ALA A 564 -39.80 -35.94 -7.20
CA ALA A 564 -40.05 -37.36 -7.49
C ALA A 564 -38.98 -38.34 -6.96
N LYS A 565 -38.31 -38.02 -5.84
CA LYS A 565 -37.51 -39.00 -5.07
C LYS A 565 -37.75 -38.91 -3.56
N LYS A 566 -38.94 -39.37 -3.12
CA LYS A 566 -39.11 -39.88 -1.76
C LYS A 566 -38.69 -41.36 -1.72
N GLU A 567 -37.41 -41.62 -1.47
CA GLU A 567 -37.00 -42.94 -0.97
C GLU A 567 -37.25 -43.02 0.55
N PRO A 568 -37.76 -44.15 1.07
CA PRO A 568 -38.08 -44.27 2.49
C PRO A 568 -36.81 -44.48 3.33
N MET A 569 -36.67 -43.75 4.44
CA MET A 569 -35.65 -44.01 5.45
C MET A 569 -35.82 -45.42 6.03
N LYS A 570 -34.98 -46.37 5.60
CA LYS A 570 -34.77 -47.61 6.37
C LYS A 570 -33.89 -47.30 7.57
N ALA A 571 -34.49 -47.37 8.76
CA ALA A 571 -33.72 -47.40 9.99
C ALA A 571 -32.93 -48.71 10.09
N THR A 572 -31.61 -48.63 10.21
CA THR A 572 -30.76 -49.76 10.64
C THR A 572 -30.01 -49.38 11.89
N SER A 573 -30.56 -49.79 13.04
CA SER A 573 -29.79 -49.91 14.27
C SER A 573 -28.76 -51.02 14.11
N LYS A 574 -27.52 -50.75 14.55
CA LYS A 574 -26.58 -51.77 15.05
C LYS A 574 -25.47 -51.05 15.82
N GLY A 575 -25.56 -51.10 17.14
CA GLY A 575 -24.44 -50.71 18.00
C GLY A 575 -23.38 -51.81 18.03
N THR A 576 -22.14 -51.45 18.37
CA THR A 576 -21.11 -52.43 18.72
C THR A 576 -20.36 -51.96 19.97
N LYS A 577 -20.22 -52.83 20.96
CA LYS A 577 -19.51 -52.58 22.23
C LYS A 577 -18.05 -53.02 22.14
N ARG A 578 -17.18 -52.34 22.91
CA ARG A 578 -15.89 -52.83 23.44
C ARG A 578 -14.77 -53.06 22.39
N ALA A 579 -13.48 -53.08 22.78
CA ALA A 579 -12.92 -53.32 24.12
C ALA A 579 -11.71 -52.43 24.48
N LYS A 580 -11.43 -52.35 25.79
CA LYS A 580 -10.11 -51.99 26.33
C LYS A 580 -9.10 -53.11 26.02
N ARG A 581 -7.88 -52.76 25.67
CA ARG A 581 -6.69 -53.19 26.43
C ARG A 581 -5.55 -52.21 26.25
#